data_AF-A0A7W0XVZ0-F1
#
_entry.id   AF-A0A7W0XVZ0-F1
#
_cell.length_a   1.000
_cell.length_b   1.000
_cell.length_c   1.000
_cell.angle_alpha   90.00
_cell.angle_beta   90.00
_cell.angle_gamma   90.00
#
_symmetry.space_group_name_H-M   'P 1'
#
loop_
_entity.id
_entity.type
_entity.pdbx_description
1 polymer ?
#
loop_
_entity_poly.entity_id
_entity_poly.type
_entity_poly.pdbx_seq_one_letter_code
_entity_poly.pdbx_strand_id
1 'polypeptide(L)'
;AAAADWARKALEINPAGATSFGVLADALTQLGDYDGATQAIQQMLDLKPGLPAFTRASYNLELHGNIDGARAALEQALSEAYQPPDVAFCRTYLGLLSFSQGDLDGASEQYELGLVEAPGDPNLLLGQARVAAARGEDQAARSGYQRVVDIRPLPEYLVEFGNYLRSLGDTDAAEEQFALFRTTKAIFAANGVRDSLTLALFAADQGRADEAVAAAEEEWSLRQNVDAADALGWALHSAGRDAEALPYAEQATALGGRTALFLYHRGMIEQALGQDEQARASLDAALQVNPYFSPLHAPQAKEALAALGGPL
;
A
#
# COMPACT_ATOMS: atom_id res chain seq x y z
N ALA A 1 4.09 1.98 -19.73
CA ALA A 1 3.82 1.93 -21.19
C ALA A 1 4.70 0.93 -21.94
N ALA A 2 6.02 1.15 -22.03
CA ALA A 2 6.91 0.30 -22.83
C ALA A 2 6.86 -1.21 -22.48
N ALA A 3 6.70 -1.56 -21.19
CA ALA A 3 6.53 -2.95 -20.76
C ALA A 3 5.27 -3.61 -21.36
N ALA A 4 4.14 -2.88 -21.41
CA ALA A 4 2.91 -3.39 -22.03
C ALA A 4 3.10 -3.62 -23.53
N ASP A 5 3.80 -2.72 -24.23
CA ASP A 5 4.07 -2.87 -25.66
C ASP A 5 4.96 -4.08 -25.96
N TRP A 6 6.00 -4.29 -25.15
CA TRP A 6 6.85 -5.47 -25.29
C TRP A 6 6.11 -6.76 -24.96
N ALA A 7 5.25 -6.75 -23.94
CA ALA A 7 4.42 -7.90 -23.62
C ALA A 7 3.46 -8.26 -24.77
N ARG A 8 2.81 -7.25 -25.39
CA ARG A 8 1.96 -7.47 -26.59
C ARG A 8 2.74 -8.04 -27.76
N LYS A 9 3.91 -7.49 -28.08
CA LYS A 9 4.80 -8.04 -29.13
C LYS A 9 5.23 -9.49 -28.84
N ALA A 10 5.52 -9.80 -27.58
CA ALA A 10 5.86 -11.16 -27.18
C ALA A 10 4.66 -12.12 -27.37
N LEU A 11 3.43 -11.65 -27.12
CA LEU A 11 2.20 -12.42 -27.34
C LEU A 11 1.85 -12.60 -28.82
N GLU A 12 2.23 -11.68 -29.70
CA GLU A 12 2.12 -11.87 -31.16
C GLU A 12 3.00 -13.04 -31.64
N ILE A 13 4.18 -13.23 -31.03
CA ILE A 13 5.11 -14.31 -31.35
C ILE A 13 4.68 -15.62 -30.67
N ASN A 14 4.27 -15.55 -29.40
CA ASN A 14 3.80 -16.70 -28.62
C ASN A 14 2.48 -16.37 -27.90
N PRO A 15 1.33 -16.65 -28.53
CA PRO A 15 0.01 -16.37 -27.95
C PRO A 15 -0.30 -17.17 -26.68
N ALA A 16 0.43 -18.26 -26.40
CA ALA A 16 0.25 -19.11 -25.22
C ALA A 16 1.29 -18.80 -24.11
N GLY A 17 1.97 -17.66 -24.17
CA GLY A 17 3.00 -17.26 -23.21
C GLY A 17 2.41 -16.71 -21.91
N ALA A 18 2.13 -17.56 -20.92
CA ALA A 18 1.60 -17.14 -19.61
C ALA A 18 2.46 -16.05 -18.92
N THR A 19 3.79 -16.12 -19.03
CA THR A 19 4.69 -15.08 -18.49
C THR A 19 4.49 -13.72 -19.16
N SER A 20 4.24 -13.68 -20.47
CA SER A 20 3.98 -12.44 -21.19
C SER A 20 2.66 -11.81 -20.75
N PHE A 21 1.63 -12.62 -20.49
CA PHE A 21 0.39 -12.14 -19.87
C PHE A 21 0.61 -11.60 -18.46
N GLY A 22 1.48 -12.21 -17.65
CA GLY A 22 1.86 -11.66 -16.35
C GLY A 22 2.51 -10.27 -16.43
N VAL A 23 3.45 -10.08 -17.37
CA VAL A 23 4.07 -8.76 -17.61
C VAL A 23 3.03 -7.74 -18.12
N LEU A 24 2.11 -8.18 -18.99
CA LEU A 24 1.03 -7.33 -19.49
C LEU A 24 0.11 -6.91 -18.34
N ALA A 25 -0.32 -7.85 -17.50
CA ALA A 25 -1.15 -7.59 -16.34
C ALA A 25 -0.53 -6.56 -15.39
N ASP A 26 0.73 -6.74 -15.02
CA ASP A 26 1.45 -5.81 -14.15
C ASP A 26 1.52 -4.41 -14.79
N ALA A 27 1.87 -4.35 -16.08
CA ALA A 27 1.99 -3.08 -16.79
C ALA A 27 0.65 -2.34 -16.93
N LEU A 28 -0.44 -3.06 -17.21
CA LEU A 28 -1.78 -2.48 -17.32
C LEU A 28 -2.30 -2.01 -15.97
N THR A 29 -2.04 -2.77 -14.91
CA THR A 29 -2.38 -2.38 -13.52
C THR A 29 -1.70 -1.07 -13.13
N GLN A 30 -0.40 -0.91 -13.44
CA GLN A 30 0.34 0.32 -13.16
C GLN A 30 -0.08 1.50 -14.05
N LEU A 31 -0.72 1.24 -15.19
CA LEU A 31 -1.26 2.26 -16.10
C LEU A 31 -2.73 2.61 -15.85
N GLY A 32 -3.36 1.99 -14.84
CA GLY A 32 -4.78 2.19 -14.53
C GLY A 32 -5.75 1.49 -15.49
N ASP A 33 -5.28 0.64 -16.40
CA ASP A 33 -6.13 -0.20 -17.26
C ASP A 33 -6.48 -1.49 -16.52
N TYR A 34 -7.39 -1.36 -15.55
CA TYR A 34 -7.77 -2.46 -14.65
C TYR A 34 -8.54 -3.58 -15.36
N ASP A 35 -9.42 -3.23 -16.30
CA ASP A 35 -10.14 -4.22 -17.11
C ASP A 35 -9.19 -5.05 -17.96
N GLY A 36 -8.23 -4.40 -18.63
CA GLY A 36 -7.19 -5.07 -19.40
C GLY A 36 -6.28 -5.93 -18.52
N ALA A 37 -5.94 -5.45 -17.31
CA ALA A 37 -5.18 -6.22 -16.33
C ALA A 37 -5.92 -7.50 -15.90
N THR A 38 -7.21 -7.39 -15.55
CA THR A 38 -8.05 -8.56 -15.18
C THR A 38 -8.10 -9.58 -16.32
N GLN A 39 -8.27 -9.14 -17.56
CA GLN A 39 -8.27 -10.03 -18.72
C GLN A 39 -6.92 -10.74 -18.90
N ALA A 40 -5.80 -10.02 -18.77
CA ALA A 40 -4.46 -10.60 -18.87
C ALA A 40 -4.19 -11.61 -17.74
N ILE A 41 -4.64 -11.34 -16.52
CA ILE A 41 -4.55 -12.27 -15.39
C ILE A 41 -5.37 -13.53 -15.67
N GLN A 42 -6.59 -13.39 -16.19
CA GLN A 42 -7.42 -14.54 -16.54
C GLN A 42 -6.74 -15.43 -17.58
N GLN A 43 -6.16 -14.84 -18.63
CA GLN A 43 -5.38 -15.60 -19.62
C GLN A 43 -4.18 -16.33 -19.00
N MET A 44 -3.52 -15.69 -18.02
CA MET A 44 -2.42 -16.32 -17.28
C MET A 44 -2.90 -17.54 -16.49
N LEU A 45 -4.03 -17.42 -15.78
CA LEU A 45 -4.66 -18.52 -15.03
C LEU A 45 -5.10 -19.67 -15.94
N ASP A 46 -5.69 -19.35 -17.10
CA ASP A 46 -6.18 -20.36 -18.06
C ASP A 46 -5.02 -21.17 -18.68
N LEU A 47 -3.88 -20.52 -18.94
CA LEU A 47 -2.72 -21.14 -19.59
C LEU A 47 -1.82 -21.89 -18.62
N LYS A 48 -1.53 -21.27 -17.47
CA LYS A 48 -0.62 -21.82 -16.45
C LYS A 48 -1.02 -21.31 -15.07
N PRO A 49 -1.98 -21.99 -14.39
CA PRO A 49 -2.21 -21.72 -12.98
C PRO A 49 -0.91 -22.00 -12.20
N GLY A 50 -0.68 -21.21 -11.17
CA GLY A 50 0.63 -21.08 -10.57
C GLY A 50 0.66 -19.98 -9.53
N LEU A 51 1.54 -20.09 -8.54
CA LEU A 51 1.85 -19.01 -7.59
C LEU A 51 1.95 -17.62 -8.26
N PRO A 52 2.65 -17.42 -9.40
CA PRO A 52 2.69 -16.11 -10.06
C PRO A 52 1.35 -15.60 -10.60
N ALA A 53 0.45 -16.50 -11.00
CA ALA A 53 -0.87 -16.14 -11.51
C ALA A 53 -1.84 -15.85 -10.35
N PHE A 54 -1.84 -16.71 -9.33
CA PHE A 54 -2.70 -16.57 -8.16
C PHE A 54 -2.41 -15.32 -7.33
N THR A 55 -1.13 -14.95 -7.18
CA THR A 55 -0.77 -13.73 -6.43
C THR A 55 -1.20 -12.45 -7.15
N ARG A 56 -1.14 -12.41 -8.49
CA ARG A 56 -1.70 -11.32 -9.30
C ARG A 56 -3.23 -11.28 -9.27
N ALA A 57 -3.86 -12.46 -9.34
CA ALA A 57 -5.30 -12.58 -9.19
C ALA A 57 -5.76 -12.07 -7.83
N SER A 58 -5.03 -12.39 -6.75
CA SER A 58 -5.32 -11.86 -5.42
C SER A 58 -5.31 -10.34 -5.40
N TYR A 59 -4.23 -9.72 -5.89
CA TYR A 59 -4.13 -8.26 -5.90
C TYR A 59 -5.23 -7.60 -6.75
N ASN A 60 -5.56 -8.18 -7.91
CA ASN A 60 -6.66 -7.68 -8.73
C ASN A 60 -8.02 -7.80 -8.04
N LEU A 61 -8.28 -8.91 -7.34
CA LEU A 61 -9.52 -9.13 -6.59
C LEU A 61 -9.62 -8.18 -5.40
N GLU A 62 -8.52 -7.94 -4.69
CA GLU A 62 -8.44 -6.97 -3.59
C GLU A 62 -8.74 -5.55 -4.07
N LEU A 63 -8.13 -5.12 -5.18
CA LEU A 63 -8.42 -3.82 -5.81
C LEU A 63 -9.91 -3.65 -6.15
N HIS A 64 -10.60 -4.74 -6.52
CA HIS A 64 -12.03 -4.73 -6.82
C HIS A 64 -12.94 -5.01 -5.61
N GLY A 65 -12.38 -5.02 -4.39
CA GLY A 65 -13.12 -5.22 -3.15
C GLY A 65 -13.55 -6.67 -2.89
N ASN A 66 -13.12 -7.63 -3.70
CA ASN A 66 -13.38 -9.05 -3.48
C ASN A 66 -12.31 -9.67 -2.57
N ILE A 67 -12.37 -9.32 -1.28
CA ILE A 67 -11.42 -9.75 -0.25
C ILE A 67 -11.41 -11.27 -0.06
N ASP A 68 -12.58 -11.90 -0.06
CA ASP A 68 -12.69 -13.36 0.07
C ASP A 68 -12.03 -14.08 -1.11
N GLY A 69 -12.25 -13.57 -2.33
CA GLY A 69 -11.59 -14.07 -3.53
C GLY A 69 -10.07 -13.87 -3.49
N ALA A 70 -9.61 -12.70 -3.01
CA ALA A 70 -8.19 -12.41 -2.85
C ALA A 70 -7.52 -13.40 -1.89
N ARG A 71 -8.14 -13.62 -0.72
CA ARG A 71 -7.68 -14.61 0.27
C ARG A 71 -7.61 -16.01 -0.33
N ALA A 72 -8.68 -16.45 -1.00
CA ALA A 72 -8.72 -17.77 -1.63
C ALA A 72 -7.62 -17.95 -2.68
N ALA A 73 -7.34 -16.92 -3.49
CA ALA A 73 -6.25 -16.97 -4.46
C ALA A 73 -4.87 -17.08 -3.78
N LEU A 74 -4.62 -16.35 -2.69
CA LEU A 74 -3.37 -16.48 -1.92
C LEU A 74 -3.24 -17.84 -1.24
N GLU A 75 -4.32 -18.43 -0.75
CA GLU A 75 -4.33 -19.78 -0.19
C GLU A 75 -4.00 -20.84 -1.27
N GLN A 76 -4.51 -20.66 -2.49
CA GLN A 76 -4.11 -21.49 -3.64
C GLN A 76 -2.62 -21.31 -3.96
N ALA A 77 -2.13 -20.08 -4.02
CA ALA A 77 -0.71 -19.79 -4.23
C ALA A 77 0.18 -20.47 -3.18
N LEU A 78 -0.22 -20.40 -1.91
CA LEU A 78 0.46 -21.04 -0.79
C LEU A 78 0.44 -22.57 -0.90
N SER A 79 -0.66 -23.17 -1.35
CA SER A 79 -0.75 -24.63 -1.53
C SER A 79 0.20 -25.17 -2.60
N GLU A 80 0.61 -24.30 -3.54
CA GLU A 80 1.59 -24.60 -4.59
C GLU A 80 3.01 -24.17 -4.23
N ALA A 81 3.19 -23.41 -3.14
CA ALA A 81 4.50 -22.94 -2.70
C ALA A 81 5.35 -24.11 -2.20
N TYR A 82 6.55 -24.28 -2.77
CA TYR A 82 7.41 -25.43 -2.48
C TYR A 82 8.79 -25.03 -1.95
N GLN A 83 9.17 -23.75 -2.00
CA GLN A 83 10.38 -23.23 -1.39
C GLN A 83 10.04 -22.33 -0.18
N PRO A 84 10.88 -22.29 0.87
CA PRO A 84 10.66 -21.41 2.01
C PRO A 84 10.42 -19.92 1.64
N PRO A 85 11.12 -19.33 0.65
CA PRO A 85 10.82 -17.96 0.20
C PRO A 85 9.43 -17.80 -0.43
N ASP A 86 8.92 -18.82 -1.14
CA ASP A 86 7.59 -18.79 -1.76
C ASP A 86 6.49 -18.85 -0.68
N VAL A 87 6.72 -19.68 0.35
CA VAL A 87 5.82 -19.76 1.51
C VAL A 87 5.82 -18.45 2.28
N ALA A 88 7.00 -17.89 2.58
CA ALA A 88 7.15 -16.60 3.25
C ALA A 88 6.47 -15.46 2.46
N PHE A 89 6.61 -15.45 1.13
CA PHE A 89 5.91 -14.51 0.26
C PHE A 89 4.39 -14.63 0.41
N CYS A 90 3.81 -15.83 0.25
CA CYS A 90 2.36 -16.01 0.36
C CYS A 90 1.83 -15.64 1.75
N ARG A 91 2.55 -16.04 2.82
CA ARG A 91 2.21 -15.70 4.20
C ARG A 91 2.28 -14.20 4.47
N THR A 92 3.24 -13.49 3.87
CA THR A 92 3.32 -12.03 3.92
C THR A 92 2.04 -11.41 3.37
N TYR A 93 1.61 -11.79 2.16
CA TYR A 93 0.42 -11.19 1.54
C TYR A 93 -0.89 -11.60 2.22
N LEU A 94 -1.01 -12.83 2.76
CA LEU A 94 -2.15 -13.21 3.58
C LEU A 94 -2.23 -12.39 4.87
N GLY A 95 -1.09 -12.14 5.51
CA GLY A 95 -1.02 -11.30 6.70
C GLY A 95 -1.33 -9.84 6.39
N LEU A 96 -0.85 -9.31 5.26
CA LEU A 96 -1.16 -7.95 4.80
C LEU A 96 -2.65 -7.79 4.51
N LEU A 97 -3.26 -8.78 3.83
CA LEU A 97 -4.69 -8.78 3.55
C LEU A 97 -5.50 -8.80 4.84
N SER A 98 -5.18 -9.67 5.81
CA SER A 98 -5.85 -9.66 7.13
C SER A 98 -5.65 -8.32 7.87
N PHE A 99 -4.43 -7.80 7.92
CA PHE A 99 -4.15 -6.51 8.57
C PHE A 99 -4.93 -5.37 7.91
N SER A 100 -5.03 -5.35 6.58
CA SER A 100 -5.78 -4.32 5.82
C SER A 100 -7.26 -4.26 6.19
N GLN A 101 -7.82 -5.38 6.69
CA GLN A 101 -9.21 -5.50 7.15
C GLN A 101 -9.35 -5.38 8.68
N GLY A 102 -8.30 -4.94 9.37
CA GLY A 102 -8.29 -4.82 10.83
C GLY A 102 -8.22 -6.15 11.60
N ASP A 103 -8.06 -7.28 10.91
CA ASP A 103 -7.90 -8.61 11.51
C ASP A 103 -6.45 -8.80 12.01
N LEU A 104 -6.18 -8.30 13.20
CA LEU A 104 -4.85 -8.35 13.82
C LEU A 104 -4.42 -9.78 14.18
N ASP A 105 -5.37 -10.63 14.58
CA ASP A 105 -5.07 -12.00 15.01
C ASP A 105 -4.73 -12.89 13.81
N GLY A 106 -5.54 -12.84 12.75
CA GLY A 106 -5.22 -13.52 11.51
C GLY A 106 -3.94 -12.99 10.88
N ALA A 107 -3.69 -11.68 10.93
CA ALA A 107 -2.42 -11.12 10.47
C ALA A 107 -1.22 -11.68 11.26
N SER A 108 -1.28 -11.66 12.60
CA SER A 108 -0.23 -12.20 13.48
C SER A 108 0.07 -13.66 13.15
N GLU A 109 -0.96 -14.49 13.03
CA GLU A 109 -0.83 -15.92 12.73
C GLU A 109 -0.10 -16.15 11.40
N GLN A 110 -0.49 -15.42 10.33
CA GLN A 110 0.16 -15.58 9.03
C GLN A 110 1.63 -15.19 9.08
N TYR A 111 1.96 -14.07 9.74
CA TYR A 111 3.34 -13.64 9.86
C TYR A 111 4.19 -14.60 10.71
N GLU A 112 3.65 -15.12 11.82
CA GLU A 112 4.32 -16.12 12.66
C GLU A 112 4.61 -17.41 11.89
N LEU A 113 3.63 -17.92 11.15
CA LEU A 113 3.81 -19.09 10.29
C LEU A 113 4.85 -18.85 9.20
N GLY A 114 4.90 -17.66 8.62
CA GLY A 114 5.95 -17.28 7.67
C GLY A 114 7.34 -17.22 8.30
N LEU A 115 7.46 -16.68 9.53
CA LEU A 115 8.73 -16.55 10.24
C LEU A 115 9.31 -17.90 10.69
N VAL A 116 8.50 -18.94 10.83
CA VAL A 116 9.00 -20.31 11.02
C VAL A 116 9.85 -20.75 9.82
N GLU A 117 9.41 -20.42 8.61
CA GLU A 117 10.09 -20.78 7.36
C GLU A 117 11.24 -19.82 7.01
N ALA A 118 11.06 -18.53 7.30
CA ALA A 118 12.03 -17.47 7.01
C ALA A 118 12.21 -16.50 8.20
N PRO A 119 12.96 -16.88 9.26
CA PRO A 119 13.05 -16.12 10.53
C PRO A 119 13.61 -14.69 10.45
N GLY A 120 14.18 -14.32 9.31
CA GLY A 120 14.79 -13.01 9.07
C GLY A 120 14.19 -12.26 7.89
N ASP A 121 13.04 -12.71 7.36
CA ASP A 121 12.39 -12.00 6.26
C ASP A 121 11.89 -10.62 6.72
N PRO A 122 12.34 -9.52 6.09
CA PRO A 122 11.97 -8.17 6.52
C PRO A 122 10.47 -7.87 6.43
N ASN A 123 9.75 -8.44 5.47
CA ASN A 123 8.33 -8.14 5.29
C ASN A 123 7.47 -8.82 6.37
N LEU A 124 7.81 -10.06 6.72
CA LEU A 124 7.15 -10.77 7.82
C LEU A 124 7.43 -10.09 9.17
N LEU A 125 8.68 -9.64 9.40
CA LEU A 125 9.05 -8.88 10.59
C LEU A 125 8.35 -7.52 10.66
N LEU A 126 8.22 -6.82 9.51
CA LEU A 126 7.46 -5.58 9.42
C LEU A 126 5.98 -5.79 9.73
N GLY A 127 5.38 -6.86 9.20
CA GLY A 127 4.00 -7.24 9.50
C GLY A 127 3.76 -7.46 11.00
N GLN A 128 4.66 -8.17 11.69
CA GLN A 128 4.63 -8.34 13.14
C GLN A 128 4.78 -7.01 13.89
N ALA A 129 5.68 -6.12 13.45
CA ALA A 129 5.85 -4.79 14.04
C ALA A 129 4.58 -3.93 13.90
N ARG A 130 3.89 -4.00 12.75
CA ARG A 130 2.59 -3.34 12.51
C ARG A 130 1.51 -3.86 13.45
N VAL A 131 1.40 -5.17 13.62
CA VAL A 131 0.45 -5.79 14.55
C VAL A 131 0.74 -5.38 15.99
N ALA A 132 2.00 -5.42 16.42
CA ALA A 132 2.41 -4.96 17.75
C ALA A 132 2.05 -3.47 17.96
N ALA A 133 2.31 -2.61 16.97
CA ALA A 133 1.93 -1.19 17.03
C ALA A 133 0.41 -1.01 17.16
N ALA A 134 -0.37 -1.75 16.38
CA ALA A 134 -1.84 -1.72 16.43
C ALA A 134 -2.40 -2.20 17.78
N ARG A 135 -1.71 -3.13 18.46
CA ARG A 135 -2.05 -3.63 19.80
C ARG A 135 -1.56 -2.71 20.94
N GLY A 136 -0.77 -1.68 20.64
CA GLY A 136 -0.13 -0.82 21.66
C GLY A 136 1.04 -1.49 22.39
N GLU A 137 1.65 -2.51 21.78
CA GLU A 137 2.79 -3.25 22.33
C GLU A 137 4.11 -2.53 21.97
N ASP A 138 4.30 -1.33 22.52
CA ASP A 138 5.28 -0.37 21.97
C ASP A 138 6.73 -0.86 21.96
N GLN A 139 7.13 -1.59 23.00
CA GLN A 139 8.47 -2.16 23.08
C GLN A 139 8.70 -3.21 21.97
N ALA A 140 7.71 -4.04 21.70
CA ALA A 140 7.78 -5.07 20.66
C ALA A 140 7.79 -4.43 19.26
N ALA A 141 6.90 -3.47 19.02
CA ALA A 141 6.83 -2.73 17.77
C ALA A 141 8.14 -2.00 17.45
N ARG A 142 8.67 -1.21 18.40
CA ARG A 142 9.94 -0.50 18.23
C ARG A 142 11.11 -1.45 17.94
N SER A 143 11.20 -2.58 18.66
CA SER A 143 12.22 -3.58 18.40
C SER A 143 12.05 -4.25 17.04
N GLY A 144 10.81 -4.49 16.61
CA GLY A 144 10.49 -5.06 15.31
C GLY A 144 10.90 -4.14 14.16
N TYR A 145 10.45 -2.89 14.18
CA TYR A 145 10.83 -1.88 13.18
C TYR A 145 12.34 -1.65 13.14
N GLN A 146 13.01 -1.54 14.29
CA GLN A 146 14.47 -1.40 14.34
C GLN A 146 15.17 -2.56 13.62
N ARG A 147 14.74 -3.80 13.89
CA ARG A 147 15.29 -4.99 13.24
C ARG A 147 15.07 -4.97 11.72
N VAL A 148 13.93 -4.48 11.25
CA VAL A 148 13.63 -4.36 9.82
C VAL A 148 14.62 -3.39 9.15
N VAL A 149 14.80 -2.19 9.70
CA VAL A 149 15.70 -1.18 9.13
C VAL A 149 17.18 -1.56 9.27
N ASP A 150 17.56 -2.32 10.30
CA ASP A 150 18.92 -2.88 10.47
C ASP A 150 19.24 -3.92 9.39
N ILE A 151 18.25 -4.72 8.96
CA ILE A 151 18.43 -5.71 7.89
C ILE A 151 18.48 -5.01 6.54
N ARG A 152 17.54 -4.08 6.29
CA ARG A 152 17.43 -3.39 5.01
C ARG A 152 16.80 -2.00 5.20
N PRO A 153 17.56 -0.91 5.13
CA PRO A 153 17.03 0.44 5.32
C PRO A 153 16.38 0.97 4.04
N LEU A 154 15.29 0.35 3.58
CA LEU A 154 14.53 0.84 2.43
C LEU A 154 13.74 2.12 2.77
N PRO A 155 13.52 3.02 1.79
CA PRO A 155 12.80 4.26 2.01
C PRO A 155 11.46 4.10 2.74
N GLU A 156 10.64 3.14 2.33
CA GLU A 156 9.33 2.85 2.90
C GLU A 156 9.43 2.40 4.38
N TYR A 157 10.41 1.56 4.74
CA TYR A 157 10.58 1.09 6.12
C TYR A 157 11.03 2.21 7.06
N LEU A 158 11.88 3.10 6.56
CA LEU A 158 12.39 4.25 7.32
C LEU A 158 11.29 5.28 7.58
N VAL A 159 10.47 5.58 6.57
CA VAL A 159 9.31 6.46 6.72
C VAL A 159 8.30 5.87 7.68
N GLU A 160 7.97 4.58 7.55
CA GLU A 160 7.01 3.92 8.42
C GLU A 160 7.49 3.87 9.88
N PHE A 161 8.76 3.53 10.11
CA PHE A 161 9.33 3.52 11.46
C PHE A 161 9.38 4.92 12.07
N GLY A 162 9.80 5.93 11.30
CA GLY A 162 9.79 7.32 11.75
C GLY A 162 8.38 7.83 12.09
N ASN A 163 7.38 7.48 11.27
CA ASN A 163 5.98 7.79 11.54
C ASN A 163 5.47 7.10 12.82
N TYR A 164 5.84 5.84 13.04
CA TYR A 164 5.53 5.15 14.29
C TYR A 164 6.18 5.83 15.50
N LEU A 165 7.48 6.14 15.45
CA LEU A 165 8.17 6.87 16.53
C LEU A 165 7.55 8.24 16.80
N ARG A 166 7.16 8.97 15.75
CA ARG A 166 6.44 10.25 15.87
C ARG A 166 5.11 10.08 16.59
N SER A 167 4.38 9.00 16.32
CA SER A 167 3.10 8.71 17.00
C SER A 167 3.27 8.47 18.52
N LEU A 168 4.44 7.99 18.95
CA LEU A 168 4.81 7.83 20.36
C LEU A 168 5.32 9.14 21.01
N GLY A 169 5.48 10.21 20.24
CA GLY A 169 6.08 11.47 20.70
C GLY A 169 7.62 11.50 20.67
N ASP A 170 8.27 10.42 20.24
CA ASP A 170 9.74 10.29 20.12
C ASP A 170 10.26 11.04 18.86
N THR A 171 10.10 12.36 18.87
CA THR A 171 10.35 13.23 17.71
C THR A 171 11.81 13.21 17.25
N ASP A 172 12.77 13.18 18.18
CA ASP A 172 14.20 13.12 17.85
C ASP A 172 14.55 11.82 17.11
N ALA A 173 14.06 10.68 17.61
CA ALA A 173 14.29 9.39 16.98
C ALA A 173 13.56 9.26 15.63
N ALA A 174 12.37 9.85 15.49
CA ALA A 174 11.67 9.92 14.21
C ALA A 174 12.49 10.71 13.17
N GLU A 175 13.05 11.85 13.54
CA GLU A 175 13.87 12.67 12.65
C GLU A 175 15.17 11.97 12.24
N GLU A 176 15.77 11.15 13.12
CA GLU A 176 16.89 10.28 12.73
C GLU A 176 16.50 9.32 11.59
N GLN A 177 15.33 8.69 11.65
CA GLN A 177 14.85 7.80 10.58
C GLN A 177 14.56 8.59 9.29
N PHE A 178 13.98 9.78 9.39
CA PHE A 178 13.70 10.63 8.23
C PHE A 178 14.98 11.18 7.58
N ALA A 179 16.03 11.46 8.35
CA ALA A 179 17.34 11.80 7.83
C ALA A 179 17.98 10.62 7.07
N LEU A 180 17.83 9.40 7.59
CA LEU A 180 18.28 8.19 6.89
C LEU A 180 17.48 7.97 5.60
N PHE A 181 16.16 8.16 5.62
CA PHE A 181 15.31 8.11 4.42
C PHE A 181 15.83 9.07 3.33
N ARG A 182 16.06 10.34 3.69
CA ARG A 182 16.59 11.35 2.76
C ARG A 182 17.94 10.93 2.16
N THR A 183 18.80 10.34 2.98
CA THR A 183 20.12 9.84 2.56
C THR A 183 20.02 8.63 1.62
N THR A 184 19.25 7.60 2.00
CA THR A 184 19.02 6.40 1.18
C THR A 184 18.41 6.78 -0.16
N LYS A 185 17.42 7.68 -0.17
CA LYS A 185 16.80 8.16 -1.40
C LYS A 185 17.80 8.88 -2.31
N ALA A 186 18.67 9.72 -1.77
CA ALA A 186 19.71 10.41 -2.56
C ALA A 186 20.67 9.40 -3.22
N ILE A 187 21.04 8.34 -2.50
CA ILE A 187 21.86 7.23 -3.04
C ILE A 187 21.11 6.50 -4.16
N PHE A 188 19.84 6.19 -3.96
CA PHE A 188 19.01 5.51 -4.96
C PHE A 188 18.86 6.36 -6.24
N ALA A 189 18.58 7.65 -6.09
CA ALA A 189 18.49 8.59 -7.21
C ALA A 189 19.82 8.69 -7.97
N ALA A 190 20.96 8.71 -7.28
CA ALA A 190 22.29 8.69 -7.92
C ALA A 190 22.56 7.40 -8.72
N ASN A 191 21.83 6.32 -8.42
CA ASN A 191 21.90 5.04 -9.13
C ASN A 191 20.72 4.83 -10.10
N GLY A 192 19.93 5.87 -10.38
CA GLY A 192 18.83 5.84 -11.34
C GLY A 192 17.52 5.23 -10.83
N VAL A 193 17.43 4.87 -9.55
CA VAL A 193 16.19 4.44 -8.91
C VAL A 193 15.36 5.67 -8.56
N ARG A 194 14.11 5.70 -9.00
CA ARG A 194 13.14 6.75 -8.67
C ARG A 194 12.02 6.15 -7.84
N ASP A 195 11.81 6.72 -6.66
CA ASP A 195 10.70 6.42 -5.78
C ASP A 195 9.98 7.74 -5.46
N SER A 196 9.12 8.15 -6.39
CA SER A 196 8.40 9.43 -6.31
C SER A 196 7.12 9.27 -5.48
N LEU A 197 6.53 8.07 -5.43
CA LEU A 197 5.41 7.72 -4.58
C LEU A 197 5.71 7.90 -3.08
N THR A 198 6.74 7.22 -2.54
CA THR A 198 7.07 7.33 -1.10
C THR A 198 7.46 8.76 -0.74
N LEU A 199 8.15 9.47 -1.64
CA LEU A 199 8.49 10.87 -1.45
C LEU A 199 7.25 11.76 -1.36
N ALA A 200 6.28 11.58 -2.25
CA ALA A 200 5.07 12.39 -2.30
C ALA A 200 4.31 12.32 -0.97
N LEU A 201 4.02 11.10 -0.50
CA LEU A 201 3.31 10.85 0.74
C LEU A 201 4.10 11.38 1.95
N PHE A 202 5.40 11.07 2.02
CA PHE A 202 6.25 11.58 3.11
C PHE A 202 6.30 13.11 3.14
N ALA A 203 6.47 13.77 1.99
CA ALA A 203 6.56 15.22 1.92
C ALA A 203 5.23 15.88 2.32
N ALA A 204 4.09 15.30 1.91
CA ALA A 204 2.77 15.76 2.31
C ALA A 204 2.59 15.71 3.84
N ASP A 205 2.94 14.58 4.47
CA ASP A 205 2.84 14.36 5.92
C ASP A 205 3.79 15.23 6.76
N GLN A 206 4.82 15.79 6.12
CA GLN A 206 5.80 16.69 6.72
C GLN A 206 5.50 18.17 6.45
N GLY A 207 4.37 18.48 5.78
CA GLY A 207 3.98 19.85 5.43
C GLY A 207 4.84 20.49 4.34
N ARG A 208 5.55 19.68 3.54
CA ARG A 208 6.40 20.12 2.43
C ARG A 208 5.63 20.05 1.11
N ALA A 209 4.52 20.79 1.05
CA ALA A 209 3.52 20.71 -0.01
C ALA A 209 4.08 20.80 -1.44
N ASP A 210 4.96 21.78 -1.72
CA ASP A 210 5.52 21.93 -3.08
C ASP A 210 6.34 20.72 -3.53
N GLU A 211 7.10 20.11 -2.61
CA GLU A 211 7.86 18.89 -2.91
C GLU A 211 6.91 17.70 -3.08
N ALA A 212 5.87 17.60 -2.24
CA ALA A 212 4.88 16.55 -2.32
C ALA A 212 4.18 16.55 -3.68
N VAL A 213 3.69 17.71 -4.13
CA VAL A 213 3.00 17.86 -5.41
C VAL A 213 3.93 17.52 -6.57
N ALA A 214 5.16 18.05 -6.59
CA ALA A 214 6.11 17.76 -7.66
C ALA A 214 6.44 16.26 -7.75
N ALA A 215 6.59 15.58 -6.61
CA ALA A 215 6.83 14.15 -6.54
C ALA A 215 5.63 13.35 -7.05
N ALA A 216 4.41 13.72 -6.62
CA ALA A 216 3.20 13.04 -7.02
C ALA A 216 2.88 13.23 -8.51
N GLU A 217 3.13 14.42 -9.06
CA GLU A 217 2.98 14.68 -10.50
C GLU A 217 3.99 13.88 -11.34
N GLU A 218 5.23 13.73 -10.86
CA GLU A 218 6.21 12.83 -11.51
C GLU A 218 5.69 11.39 -11.49
N GLU A 219 5.25 10.91 -10.33
CA GLU A 219 4.71 9.56 -10.16
C GLU A 219 3.51 9.31 -11.09
N TRP A 220 2.54 10.22 -11.08
CA TRP A 220 1.35 10.19 -11.93
C TRP A 220 1.69 10.20 -13.43
N SER A 221 2.78 10.87 -13.84
CA SER A 221 3.22 10.86 -15.24
C SER A 221 3.74 9.48 -15.69
N LEU A 222 4.18 8.65 -14.75
CA LEU A 222 4.75 7.32 -14.99
C LEU A 222 3.71 6.21 -14.82
N ARG A 223 2.88 6.32 -13.78
CA ARG A 223 1.91 5.32 -13.35
C ARG A 223 0.59 6.02 -13.00
N GLN A 224 -0.49 5.64 -13.68
CA GLN A 224 -1.84 6.19 -13.47
C GLN A 224 -2.71 5.21 -12.69
N ASN A 225 -2.14 4.57 -11.67
CA ASN A 225 -2.84 3.61 -10.81
C ASN A 225 -3.44 4.28 -9.56
N VAL A 226 -4.20 3.52 -8.77
CA VAL A 226 -4.86 4.00 -7.54
C VAL A 226 -3.87 4.57 -6.52
N ASP A 227 -2.68 3.98 -6.38
CA ASP A 227 -1.66 4.47 -5.43
C ASP A 227 -1.14 5.85 -5.84
N ALA A 228 -0.86 6.04 -7.13
CA ALA A 228 -0.42 7.33 -7.67
C ALA A 228 -1.54 8.37 -7.62
N ALA A 229 -2.80 7.97 -7.85
CA ALA A 229 -3.96 8.84 -7.69
C ALA A 229 -4.11 9.30 -6.23
N ASP A 230 -4.01 8.37 -5.28
CA ASP A 230 -4.09 8.70 -3.84
C ASP A 230 -2.98 9.67 -3.43
N ALA A 231 -1.73 9.37 -3.80
CA ALA A 231 -0.60 10.23 -3.47
C ALA A 231 -0.72 11.63 -4.08
N LEU A 232 -1.23 11.76 -5.30
CA LEU A 232 -1.47 13.06 -5.92
C LEU A 232 -2.62 13.81 -5.25
N GLY A 233 -3.72 13.12 -4.91
CA GLY A 233 -4.81 13.69 -4.12
C GLY A 233 -4.31 14.21 -2.77
N TRP A 234 -3.55 13.40 -2.02
CA TRP A 234 -3.02 13.77 -0.72
C TRP A 234 -1.99 14.90 -0.80
N ALA A 235 -1.11 14.89 -1.80
CA ALA A 235 -0.16 15.98 -2.02
C ALA A 235 -0.87 17.31 -2.34
N LEU A 236 -1.88 17.29 -3.21
CA LEU A 236 -2.69 18.48 -3.54
C LEU A 236 -3.46 18.99 -2.31
N HIS A 237 -4.03 18.09 -1.50
CA HIS A 237 -4.65 18.43 -0.23
C HIS A 237 -3.67 19.14 0.71
N SER A 238 -2.46 18.60 0.87
CA SER A 238 -1.42 19.21 1.71
C SER A 238 -1.01 20.61 1.25
N ALA A 239 -1.24 20.93 -0.03
CA ALA A 239 -1.02 22.24 -0.64
C ALA A 239 -2.25 23.18 -0.56
N GLY A 240 -3.35 22.76 0.06
CA GLY A 240 -4.61 23.50 0.11
C GLY A 240 -5.35 23.57 -1.24
N ARG A 241 -5.02 22.66 -2.17
CA ARG A 241 -5.62 22.56 -3.52
C ARG A 241 -6.71 21.50 -3.54
N ASP A 242 -7.61 21.53 -2.56
CA ASP A 242 -8.58 20.45 -2.29
C ASP A 242 -9.52 20.17 -3.47
N ALA A 243 -9.93 21.21 -4.21
CA ALA A 243 -10.80 21.06 -5.37
C ALA A 243 -10.10 20.30 -6.52
N GLU A 244 -8.78 20.41 -6.63
CA GLU A 244 -7.97 19.65 -7.59
C GLU A 244 -7.64 18.26 -7.06
N ALA A 245 -7.57 18.08 -5.74
CA ALA A 245 -7.30 16.82 -5.08
C ALA A 245 -8.45 15.80 -5.22
N LEU A 246 -9.70 16.28 -5.08
CA LEU A 246 -10.87 15.40 -4.97
C LEU A 246 -11.02 14.40 -6.12
N PRO A 247 -10.90 14.77 -7.41
CA PRO A 247 -11.02 13.81 -8.52
C PRO A 247 -10.00 12.66 -8.44
N TYR A 248 -8.79 12.91 -7.93
CA TYR A 248 -7.78 11.86 -7.75
C TYR A 248 -8.11 10.95 -6.57
N ALA A 249 -8.61 11.51 -5.46
CA ALA A 249 -9.08 10.73 -4.32
C ALA A 249 -10.32 9.86 -4.67
N GLU A 250 -11.23 10.38 -5.49
CA GLU A 250 -12.34 9.60 -6.06
C GLU A 250 -11.83 8.47 -6.95
N GLN A 251 -10.84 8.74 -7.82
CA GLN A 251 -10.24 7.71 -8.67
C GLN A 251 -9.53 6.62 -7.85
N ALA A 252 -8.79 6.99 -6.80
CA ALA A 252 -8.10 6.05 -5.92
C ALA A 252 -9.05 5.09 -5.18
N THR A 253 -10.31 5.51 -4.98
CA THR A 253 -11.34 4.76 -4.25
C THR A 253 -12.42 4.15 -5.16
N ALA A 254 -12.28 4.27 -6.48
CA ALA A 254 -13.33 3.92 -7.45
C ALA A 254 -13.53 2.42 -7.68
N LEU A 255 -12.48 1.60 -7.51
CA LEU A 255 -12.53 0.17 -7.87
C LEU A 255 -13.29 -0.70 -6.85
N GLY A 256 -13.67 -0.14 -5.70
CA GLY A 256 -14.37 -0.85 -4.64
C GLY A 256 -13.44 -1.57 -3.64
N GLY A 257 -12.15 -1.71 -3.96
CA GLY A 257 -11.10 -2.02 -3.00
C GLY A 257 -11.07 -0.95 -1.92
N ARG A 258 -11.47 -1.33 -0.70
CA ARG A 258 -11.56 -0.40 0.42
C ARG A 258 -10.21 -0.36 1.13
N THR A 259 -9.32 0.51 0.69
CA THR A 259 -8.10 0.85 1.44
C THR A 259 -8.42 1.90 2.49
N ALA A 260 -8.28 1.57 3.77
CA ALA A 260 -8.59 2.49 4.86
C ALA A 260 -7.82 3.83 4.75
N LEU A 261 -6.56 3.79 4.33
CA LEU A 261 -5.74 4.99 4.11
C LEU A 261 -6.32 5.89 3.01
N PHE A 262 -6.74 5.33 1.87
CA PHE A 262 -7.28 6.11 0.75
C PHE A 262 -8.65 6.71 1.10
N LEU A 263 -9.48 5.97 1.84
CA LEU A 263 -10.75 6.46 2.37
C LEU A 263 -10.53 7.59 3.38
N TYR A 264 -9.48 7.50 4.21
CA TYR A 264 -9.08 8.58 5.10
C TYR A 264 -8.66 9.83 4.33
N HIS A 265 -7.73 9.73 3.37
CA HIS A 265 -7.30 10.88 2.56
C HIS A 265 -8.48 11.53 1.85
N ARG A 266 -9.35 10.73 1.24
CA ARG A 266 -10.58 11.22 0.61
C ARG A 266 -11.48 11.95 1.62
N GLY A 267 -11.72 11.38 2.79
CA GLY A 267 -12.55 11.99 3.83
C GLY A 267 -12.00 13.33 4.32
N MET A 268 -10.68 13.46 4.47
CA MET A 268 -10.02 14.71 4.83
C MET A 268 -10.16 15.78 3.73
N ILE A 269 -10.07 15.39 2.46
CA ILE A 269 -10.27 16.28 1.31
C ILE A 269 -11.73 16.74 1.24
N GLU A 270 -12.68 15.82 1.36
CA GLU A 270 -14.12 16.13 1.38
C GLU A 270 -14.45 17.08 2.53
N GLN A 271 -13.86 16.88 3.71
CA GLN A 271 -14.04 17.77 4.85
C GLN A 271 -13.50 19.18 4.58
N ALA A 272 -12.31 19.31 3.99
CA ALA A 272 -11.73 20.60 3.64
C ALA A 272 -12.58 21.38 2.63
N LEU A 273 -13.33 20.67 1.78
CA LEU A 273 -14.29 21.24 0.83
C LEU A 273 -15.67 21.55 1.45
N GLY A 274 -15.88 21.26 2.74
CA GLY A 274 -17.17 21.42 3.43
C GLY A 274 -18.23 20.40 3.01
N GLN A 275 -17.81 19.26 2.44
CA GLN A 275 -18.67 18.15 2.05
C GLN A 275 -18.90 17.20 3.23
N ASP A 276 -19.45 17.73 4.32
CA ASP A 276 -19.47 17.08 5.64
C ASP A 276 -20.14 15.70 5.65
N GLU A 277 -21.18 15.49 4.83
CA GLU A 277 -21.86 14.18 4.73
C GLU A 277 -20.98 13.13 4.05
N GLN A 278 -20.32 13.50 2.95
CA GLN A 278 -19.40 12.64 2.23
C GLN A 278 -18.16 12.34 3.09
N ALA A 279 -17.58 13.38 3.69
CA ALA A 279 -16.44 13.26 4.60
C ALA A 279 -16.73 12.29 5.74
N ARG A 280 -17.91 12.42 6.39
CA ARG A 280 -18.34 11.51 7.45
C ARG A 280 -18.41 10.06 6.95
N ALA A 281 -18.98 9.84 5.76
CA ALA A 281 -19.10 8.49 5.19
C ALA A 281 -17.72 7.88 4.86
N SER A 282 -16.81 8.66 4.28
CA SER A 282 -15.45 8.22 3.93
C SER A 282 -14.60 7.92 5.18
N LEU A 283 -14.64 8.78 6.19
CA LEU A 283 -13.91 8.60 7.45
C LEU A 283 -14.45 7.43 8.28
N ASP A 284 -15.78 7.27 8.36
CA ASP A 284 -16.40 6.10 9.00
C ASP A 284 -15.99 4.82 8.26
N ALA A 285 -16.08 4.80 6.92
CA ALA A 285 -15.65 3.65 6.14
C ALA A 285 -14.17 3.30 6.34
N ALA A 286 -13.28 4.29 6.43
CA ALA A 286 -11.86 4.05 6.71
C ALA A 286 -11.67 3.30 8.04
N LEU A 287 -12.34 3.77 9.10
CA LEU A 287 -12.25 3.18 10.45
C LEU A 287 -12.95 1.82 10.55
N GLN A 288 -14.04 1.60 9.81
CA GLN A 288 -14.70 0.30 9.73
C GLN A 288 -13.86 -0.75 9.00
N VAL A 289 -13.14 -0.35 7.96
CA VAL A 289 -12.24 -1.24 7.22
C VAL A 289 -11.06 -1.65 8.09
N ASN A 290 -10.38 -0.69 8.70
CA ASN A 290 -9.29 -0.97 9.61
C ASN A 290 -9.09 0.22 10.56
N PRO A 291 -9.41 0.12 11.85
CA PRO A 291 -9.23 1.23 12.80
C PRO A 291 -7.76 1.43 13.23
N TYR A 292 -6.83 0.63 12.69
CA TYR A 292 -5.40 0.62 12.98
C TYR A 292 -4.52 0.88 11.75
N PHE A 293 -5.10 1.40 10.65
CA PHE A 293 -4.42 1.52 9.35
C PHE A 293 -3.17 2.41 9.34
N SER A 294 -3.05 3.33 10.31
CA SER A 294 -1.87 4.18 10.50
C SER A 294 -1.84 4.70 11.94
N PRO A 295 -0.70 4.64 12.65
CA PRO A 295 -0.61 5.13 14.02
C PRO A 295 -0.76 6.66 14.12
N LEU A 296 -0.62 7.38 13.00
CA LEU A 296 -0.85 8.83 12.93
C LEU A 296 -2.24 9.17 12.40
N HIS A 297 -2.67 8.51 11.32
CA HIS A 297 -3.87 8.92 10.59
C HIS A 297 -5.15 8.30 11.17
N ALA A 298 -5.13 7.11 11.79
CA ALA A 298 -6.33 6.57 12.43
C ALA A 298 -6.82 7.44 13.60
N PRO A 299 -5.97 7.93 14.51
CA PRO A 299 -6.39 8.91 15.52
C PRO A 299 -6.98 10.19 14.90
N GLN A 300 -6.33 10.74 13.87
CA GLN A 300 -6.81 11.93 13.16
C GLN A 300 -8.18 11.70 12.49
N ALA A 301 -8.39 10.52 11.90
CA ALA A 301 -9.67 10.13 11.32
C ALA A 301 -10.80 10.12 12.37
N LYS A 302 -10.52 9.61 13.58
CA LYS A 302 -11.49 9.60 14.70
C LYS A 302 -11.82 11.02 15.16
N GLU A 303 -10.81 11.88 15.29
CA GLU A 303 -10.99 13.28 15.67
C GLU A 303 -11.81 14.06 14.63
N ALA A 304 -11.48 13.89 13.35
CA ALA A 304 -12.20 14.47 12.23
C ALA A 304 -13.67 14.00 12.19
N LEU A 305 -13.90 12.69 12.33
CA LEU A 305 -15.24 12.10 12.35
C LEU A 305 -16.08 12.63 13.54
N ALA A 306 -15.47 12.76 14.72
CA ALA A 306 -16.13 13.34 15.90
C ALA A 306 -16.48 14.82 15.71
N ALA A 307 -15.59 15.61 15.09
CA ALA A 307 -15.85 17.01 14.78
C ALA A 307 -17.02 17.19 13.79
N LEU A 308 -17.22 16.22 12.90
CA LEU A 308 -18.35 16.14 11.98
C LEU A 308 -19.62 15.57 12.63
N GLY A 309 -19.66 15.31 13.95
CA GLY A 309 -20.82 14.76 14.64
C GLY A 309 -21.09 13.28 14.36
N GLY A 310 -20.06 12.51 13.97
CA GLY A 310 -20.13 11.06 13.89
C GLY A 310 -20.23 10.39 15.28
N PRO A 311 -20.63 9.10 15.34
CA PRO A 311 -20.63 8.35 16.59
C PRO A 311 -19.21 8.19 17.16
N LEU A 312 -19.08 8.31 18.49
CA LEU A 312 -17.85 8.05 19.25
C LEU A 312 -17.58 6.54 19.39
#